data_AF-A0A8U7M9X0-F1
#
_entry.id   AF-A0A8U7M9X0-F1
#
_cell.length_a   1.000
_cell.length_b   1.000
_cell.length_c   1.000
_cell.angle_alpha   90.00
_cell.angle_beta   90.00
_cell.angle_gamma   90.00
#
_symmetry.space_group_name_H-M   'P 1'
#
loop_
_entity.id
_entity.type
_entity.pdbx_description
1 polymer ?
#
loop_
_entity_poly.entity_id
_entity_poly.type
_entity_poly.pdbx_seq_one_letter_code
_entity_poly.pdbx_strand_id
1 'polypeptide(L)'
;MLGVALGIGVLLALVGCTATEGCGECQPPMESQERPRMGHGILGLTSPLLPVAPQELVSQLLQRLGGSVSLEEAANPSVLLAMNLAGGDSEGPIHKWLLQEIKEEAVRRAQKGREAKEGRHPLLGTQVSASSWGDPTDTRAMVALALACVYDYVELHDVRDLLREALFTVSNGFLDEQEKRNGMIGNIYSMGLALQALEATRKFYAPRQWDCAQAFSVVSAHDYQQPTAIAQVLPALVGRSYLDVAGMCQMPTLPLSPCTAPIQVHYSITNTLQGKHFHYSTSVTVPSGSTLLRVMEVAAEENPEAFSFQTEQTSWGAYVTSIHGLAASTEDRTYWQFLSAGDALEEGVSTYKPHAGEHIQAVFSTY
;
A
#
# COMPACT_ATOMS: atom_id res chain seq x y z
N MET A 1 12.47 -3.91 -1.49
CA MET A 1 12.42 -3.70 -2.95
C MET A 1 10.99 -3.74 -3.53
N LEU A 2 10.03 -4.47 -2.95
CA LEU A 2 8.62 -4.45 -3.39
C LEU A 2 7.81 -3.18 -2.98
N GLY A 3 8.19 -2.49 -1.90
CA GLY A 3 7.41 -1.36 -1.36
C GLY A 3 7.47 -0.06 -2.20
N VAL A 4 8.47 0.09 -3.08
CA VAL A 4 8.66 1.31 -3.88
C VAL A 4 7.78 1.30 -5.14
N ALA A 5 7.51 0.12 -5.70
CA ALA A 5 6.67 -0.02 -6.91
C ALA A 5 5.17 0.16 -6.61
N LEU A 6 4.69 -0.31 -5.45
CA LEU A 6 3.31 -0.13 -5.00
C LEU A 6 2.98 1.33 -4.66
N GLY A 7 3.94 2.09 -4.13
CA GLY A 7 3.75 3.50 -3.79
C GLY A 7 3.64 4.41 -5.03
N ILE A 8 4.41 4.15 -6.08
CA ILE A 8 4.44 5.01 -7.29
C ILE A 8 3.21 4.76 -8.18
N GLY A 9 2.73 3.52 -8.32
CA GLY A 9 1.54 3.21 -9.11
C GLY A 9 0.25 3.83 -8.55
N VAL A 10 0.09 3.80 -7.22
CA VAL A 10 -1.06 4.42 -6.53
C VAL A 10 -0.99 5.95 -6.57
N LEU A 11 0.21 6.53 -6.45
CA LEU A 11 0.41 7.99 -6.59
C LEU A 11 0.15 8.50 -8.02
N LEU A 12 0.49 7.74 -9.06
CA LEU A 12 0.23 8.15 -10.45
C LEU A 12 -1.27 8.13 -10.78
N ALA A 13 -2.04 7.19 -10.21
CA ALA A 13 -3.50 7.18 -10.35
C ALA A 13 -4.18 8.36 -9.64
N LEU A 14 -3.61 8.85 -8.52
CA LEU A 14 -4.15 9.98 -7.76
C LEU A 14 -3.73 11.35 -8.33
N VAL A 15 -2.53 11.48 -8.91
CA VAL A 15 -2.03 12.74 -9.47
C VAL A 15 -2.64 13.07 -10.84
N GLY A 16 -3.09 12.07 -11.60
CA GLY A 16 -3.82 12.29 -12.86
C GLY A 16 -5.16 13.04 -12.70
N CYS A 17 -5.74 13.06 -11.49
CA CYS A 17 -7.03 13.69 -11.22
C CYS A 17 -6.97 15.13 -10.71
N THR A 18 -5.78 15.72 -10.46
CA THR A 18 -5.68 17.10 -9.94
C THR A 18 -5.26 18.13 -10.99
N ALA A 19 -5.22 17.77 -12.27
CA ALA A 19 -4.79 18.65 -13.36
C ALA A 19 -5.96 19.20 -14.21
N THR A 20 -7.10 19.51 -13.58
CA THR A 20 -8.20 20.24 -14.24
C THR A 20 -8.78 21.31 -13.32
N GLU A 21 -7.96 22.20 -12.77
CA GLU A 21 -8.45 23.45 -12.20
C GLU A 21 -7.58 24.60 -12.69
N GLY A 22 -8.09 25.29 -13.72
CA GLY A 22 -7.41 26.44 -14.30
C GLY A 22 -7.91 26.80 -15.69
N CYS A 23 -9.17 27.23 -15.81
CA CYS A 23 -9.62 28.19 -16.82
C CYS A 23 -11.02 28.71 -16.45
N GLY A 24 -11.12 30.02 -16.26
CA GLY A 24 -12.32 30.71 -15.81
C GLY A 24 -13.36 31.01 -16.89
N GLU A 25 -14.50 31.49 -16.39
CA GLU A 25 -15.56 32.28 -17.04
C GLU A 25 -16.23 31.73 -18.31
N CYS A 26 -17.49 31.31 -18.15
CA CYS A 26 -18.43 31.05 -19.22
C CYS A 26 -19.12 32.34 -19.67
N GLN A 27 -18.95 32.74 -20.94
CA GLN A 27 -20.01 33.46 -21.67
C GLN A 27 -19.92 33.23 -23.20
N PRO A 28 -21.05 33.01 -23.92
CA PRO A 28 -21.11 32.77 -25.38
C PRO A 28 -21.23 34.12 -26.14
N PRO A 29 -21.19 34.25 -27.51
CA PRO A 29 -21.61 33.28 -28.54
C PRO A 29 -20.84 33.30 -29.91
N MET A 30 -21.27 32.40 -30.82
CA MET A 30 -21.52 32.57 -32.28
C MET A 30 -20.93 31.50 -33.21
N GLU A 31 -21.80 31.10 -34.15
CA GLU A 31 -21.72 30.06 -35.16
C GLU A 31 -20.52 30.16 -36.13
N SER A 32 -19.98 29.02 -36.56
CA SER A 32 -20.23 28.52 -37.92
C SER A 32 -19.50 27.22 -38.26
N GLN A 33 -20.27 26.35 -38.91
CA GLN A 33 -19.90 25.36 -39.93
C GLN A 33 -19.58 23.91 -39.50
N GLU A 34 -20.52 23.05 -39.87
CA GLU A 34 -20.63 21.61 -39.66
C GLU A 34 -19.50 20.77 -40.29
N ARG A 35 -19.06 19.75 -39.55
CA ARG A 35 -18.72 18.39 -40.06
C ARG A 35 -18.80 17.37 -38.91
N PRO A 36 -19.05 16.08 -39.21
CA PRO A 36 -20.17 15.33 -38.66
C PRO A 36 -19.92 14.78 -37.26
N ARG A 37 -20.99 14.76 -36.46
CA ARG A 37 -21.09 13.97 -35.23
C ARG A 37 -20.88 12.48 -35.57
N MET A 38 -19.72 11.94 -35.23
CA MET A 38 -19.59 10.53 -34.88
C MET A 38 -19.70 10.46 -33.36
N GLY A 39 -20.74 9.76 -32.90
CA GLY A 39 -21.13 9.70 -31.50
C GLY A 39 -19.97 9.26 -30.62
N HIS A 40 -19.88 9.87 -29.43
CA HIS A 40 -19.16 9.28 -28.31
C HIS A 40 -19.80 7.92 -28.04
N GLY A 41 -19.18 6.88 -28.58
CA GLY A 41 -19.48 5.50 -28.24
C GLY A 41 -19.19 5.32 -26.77
N ILE A 42 -20.26 5.20 -25.99
CA ILE A 42 -20.31 4.54 -24.70
C ILE A 42 -19.39 3.32 -24.81
N LEU A 43 -18.35 3.27 -23.96
CA LEU A 43 -17.47 2.11 -23.80
C LEU A 43 -18.34 0.86 -23.76
N GLY A 44 -18.27 0.06 -24.81
CA GLY A 44 -18.99 -1.19 -24.90
C GLY A 44 -18.62 -2.04 -23.69
N LEU A 45 -19.63 -2.40 -22.91
CA LEU A 45 -19.52 -3.36 -21.82
C LEU A 45 -19.15 -4.72 -22.44
N THR A 46 -17.87 -4.94 -22.70
CA THR A 46 -17.35 -6.30 -22.89
C THR A 46 -17.42 -6.95 -21.53
N SER A 47 -18.25 -7.99 -21.38
CA SER A 47 -18.37 -8.72 -20.13
C SER A 47 -17.00 -9.16 -19.59
N PRO A 48 -16.80 -9.21 -18.27
CA PRO A 48 -15.60 -9.78 -17.67
C PRO A 48 -15.33 -11.19 -18.23
N LEU A 49 -14.07 -11.51 -18.58
CA LEU A 49 -13.66 -12.88 -18.95
C LEU A 49 -13.45 -13.70 -17.68
N LEU A 50 -12.98 -13.06 -16.62
CA LEU A 50 -12.83 -13.70 -15.33
C LEU A 50 -14.18 -14.16 -14.79
N PRO A 51 -14.29 -15.44 -14.37
CA PRO A 51 -15.43 -15.89 -13.57
C PRO A 51 -15.55 -15.10 -12.27
N VAL A 52 -16.75 -15.13 -11.68
CA VAL A 52 -17.00 -14.56 -10.35
C VAL A 52 -17.06 -15.69 -9.33
N ALA A 53 -16.32 -15.54 -8.24
CA ALA A 53 -16.27 -16.51 -7.15
C ALA A 53 -17.63 -16.61 -6.43
N PRO A 54 -17.93 -17.74 -5.79
CA PRO A 54 -19.13 -17.87 -4.96
C PRO A 54 -19.17 -16.77 -3.89
N GLN A 55 -20.36 -16.18 -3.67
CA GLN A 55 -20.55 -15.08 -2.73
C GLN A 55 -20.04 -15.42 -1.32
N GLU A 56 -20.21 -16.67 -0.87
CA GLU A 56 -19.75 -17.15 0.43
C GLU A 56 -18.22 -17.02 0.59
N LEU A 57 -17.45 -17.41 -0.43
CA LEU A 57 -16.00 -17.26 -0.43
C LEU A 57 -15.61 -15.78 -0.37
N VAL A 58 -16.25 -14.94 -1.19
CA VAL A 58 -15.99 -13.50 -1.23
C VAL A 58 -16.29 -12.85 0.13
N SER A 59 -17.41 -13.19 0.76
CA SER A 59 -17.80 -12.69 2.08
C SER A 59 -16.83 -13.13 3.18
N GLN A 60 -16.36 -14.39 3.17
CA GLN A 60 -15.37 -14.88 4.13
C GLN A 60 -14.02 -14.14 3.99
N LEU A 61 -13.57 -13.92 2.76
CA LEU A 61 -12.35 -13.17 2.48
C LEU A 61 -12.45 -11.70 2.89
N LEU A 62 -13.60 -11.06 2.63
CA LEU A 62 -13.89 -9.69 3.08
C LEU A 62 -13.92 -9.59 4.61
N GLN A 63 -14.50 -10.57 5.30
CA GLN A 63 -14.53 -10.60 6.76
C GLN A 63 -13.11 -10.76 7.34
N ARG A 64 -12.28 -11.63 6.75
CA ARG A 64 -10.87 -11.77 7.15
C ARG A 64 -10.07 -10.49 6.91
N LEU A 65 -10.29 -9.82 5.77
CA LEU A 65 -9.71 -8.51 5.50
C LEU A 65 -10.13 -7.47 6.54
N GLY A 66 -11.43 -7.32 6.78
CA GLY A 66 -11.93 -6.38 7.78
C GLY A 66 -11.37 -6.67 9.17
N GLY A 67 -11.40 -7.93 9.60
CA GLY A 67 -10.86 -8.35 10.90
C GLY A 67 -9.34 -8.19 11.05
N SER A 68 -8.61 -8.05 9.94
CA SER A 68 -7.16 -7.81 9.95
C SER A 68 -6.77 -6.34 10.06
N VAL A 69 -7.72 -5.42 9.90
CA VAL A 69 -7.43 -3.98 9.97
C VAL A 69 -7.26 -3.58 11.42
N SER A 70 -6.02 -3.23 11.77
CA SER A 70 -5.69 -2.59 13.03
C SER A 70 -5.74 -1.06 12.84
N LEU A 71 -6.50 -0.37 13.69
CA LEU A 71 -6.59 1.10 13.70
C LEU A 71 -5.28 1.77 14.20
N GLU A 72 -4.29 0.97 14.58
CA GLU A 72 -3.01 1.39 15.16
C GLU A 72 -1.83 1.13 14.21
N GLU A 73 -2.07 0.43 13.10
CA GLU A 73 -1.06 0.18 12.04
C GLU A 73 -1.24 1.16 10.88
N ALA A 74 -0.21 1.34 10.06
CA ALA A 74 -0.33 2.14 8.85
C ALA A 74 -1.40 1.54 7.94
N ALA A 75 -2.41 2.35 7.58
CA ALA A 75 -3.49 1.90 6.72
C ALA A 75 -2.94 1.33 5.40
N ASN A 76 -3.38 0.10 5.07
CA ASN A 76 -2.95 -0.58 3.86
C ASN A 76 -3.88 -0.22 2.69
N PRO A 77 -3.41 0.52 1.67
CA PRO A 77 -4.25 0.93 0.55
C PRO A 77 -4.80 -0.24 -0.26
N SER A 78 -4.07 -1.36 -0.31
CA SER A 78 -4.54 -2.56 -1.01
C SER A 78 -5.76 -3.18 -0.34
N VAL A 79 -5.86 -3.11 0.99
CA VAL A 79 -7.03 -3.61 1.73
C VAL A 79 -8.26 -2.77 1.42
N LEU A 80 -8.16 -1.44 1.52
CA LEU A 80 -9.26 -0.54 1.18
C LEU A 80 -9.69 -0.71 -0.29
N LEU A 81 -8.72 -0.83 -1.20
CA LEU A 81 -8.97 -1.02 -2.62
C LEU A 81 -9.72 -2.33 -2.90
N ALA A 82 -9.29 -3.42 -2.26
CA ALA A 82 -9.93 -4.72 -2.38
C ALA A 82 -11.36 -4.71 -1.81
N MET A 83 -11.57 -4.06 -0.65
CA MET A 83 -12.89 -3.89 -0.05
C MET A 83 -13.83 -3.12 -0.98
N ASN A 84 -13.36 -2.02 -1.57
CA ASN A 84 -14.13 -1.24 -2.53
C ASN A 84 -14.52 -2.08 -3.75
N LEU A 85 -13.54 -2.70 -4.42
CA LEU A 85 -13.77 -3.45 -5.65
C LEU A 85 -14.66 -4.69 -5.46
N ALA A 86 -14.63 -5.29 -4.26
CA ALA A 86 -15.43 -6.47 -3.93
C ALA A 86 -16.79 -6.18 -3.27
N GLY A 87 -17.17 -4.90 -3.12
CA GLY A 87 -18.45 -4.53 -2.52
C GLY A 87 -18.52 -4.76 -1.00
N GLY A 88 -17.41 -4.54 -0.29
CA GLY A 88 -17.36 -4.52 1.16
C GLY A 88 -18.18 -3.37 1.76
N ASP A 89 -18.43 -3.43 3.08
CA ASP A 89 -19.23 -2.42 3.79
C ASP A 89 -18.55 -1.05 3.78
N SER A 90 -19.02 -0.17 2.88
CA SER A 90 -18.51 1.19 2.70
C SER A 90 -18.92 2.16 3.81
N GLU A 91 -19.93 1.80 4.61
CA GLU A 91 -20.41 2.64 5.71
C GLU A 91 -19.86 2.19 7.08
N GLY A 92 -19.21 1.02 7.11
CA GLY A 92 -18.61 0.44 8.29
C GLY A 92 -17.44 1.25 8.85
N PRO A 93 -17.18 1.15 10.16
CA PRO A 93 -16.15 1.95 10.84
C PRO A 93 -14.74 1.69 10.31
N ILE A 94 -14.45 0.44 9.90
CA ILE A 94 -13.14 0.00 9.39
C ILE A 94 -12.84 0.64 8.03
N HIS A 95 -13.83 0.65 7.14
CA HIS A 95 -13.71 1.28 5.82
C HIS A 95 -13.49 2.79 5.94
N LYS A 96 -14.32 3.46 6.75
CA LYS A 96 -14.23 4.91 6.99
C LYS A 96 -12.88 5.31 7.57
N TRP A 97 -12.37 4.53 8.52
CA TRP A 97 -11.05 4.77 9.09
C TRP A 97 -9.93 4.60 8.04
N LEU A 98 -9.91 3.48 7.30
CA LEU A 98 -8.92 3.24 6.24
C LEU A 98 -8.92 4.39 5.21
N LEU A 99 -10.11 4.81 4.77
CA LEU A 99 -10.26 5.90 3.81
C LEU A 99 -9.69 7.22 4.33
N GLN A 100 -9.97 7.54 5.59
CA GLN A 100 -9.49 8.77 6.22
C GLN A 100 -7.97 8.76 6.39
N GLU A 101 -7.40 7.68 6.94
CA GLU A 101 -5.97 7.55 7.20
C GLU A 101 -5.16 7.61 5.89
N ILE A 102 -5.61 6.90 4.86
CA ILE A 102 -4.97 6.91 3.53
C ILE A 102 -5.04 8.30 2.90
N LYS A 103 -6.17 9.01 3.08
CA LYS A 103 -6.33 10.37 2.58
C LYS A 103 -5.35 11.34 3.24
N GLU A 104 -5.22 11.28 4.56
CA GLU A 104 -4.29 12.14 5.31
C GLU A 104 -2.83 11.88 4.92
N GLU A 105 -2.44 10.61 4.83
CA GLU A 105 -1.10 10.23 4.40
C GLU A 105 -0.80 10.66 2.95
N ALA A 106 -1.77 10.57 2.04
CA ALA A 106 -1.63 11.05 0.66
C ALA A 106 -1.40 12.58 0.61
N VAL A 107 -2.14 13.36 1.39
CA VAL A 107 -1.97 14.82 1.49
C VAL A 107 -0.58 15.17 2.04
N ARG A 108 -0.17 14.50 3.12
CA ARG A 108 1.15 14.72 3.75
C ARG A 108 2.29 14.45 2.75
N ARG A 109 2.19 13.36 1.97
CA ARG A 109 3.18 13.04 0.92
C ARG A 109 3.19 14.05 -0.21
N ALA A 110 2.02 14.52 -0.64
CA ALA A 110 1.91 15.54 -1.69
C ALA A 110 2.56 16.87 -1.26
N GLN A 111 2.36 17.28 0.00
CA GLN A 111 2.97 18.49 0.57
C GLN A 111 4.50 18.37 0.63
N LYS A 112 5.03 17.26 1.16
CA LYS A 112 6.48 16.98 1.20
C LYS A 112 7.11 16.96 -0.21
N GLY A 113 6.37 16.43 -1.20
CA GLY A 113 6.79 16.42 -2.60
C GLY A 113 6.79 17.81 -3.26
N ARG A 114 5.94 18.73 -2.80
CA ARG A 114 5.88 20.12 -3.29
C ARG A 114 7.07 20.94 -2.78
N GLU A 115 7.49 20.72 -1.53
CA GLU A 115 8.69 21.32 -0.94
C GLU A 115 9.97 20.81 -1.61
N ALA A 116 10.02 19.53 -1.98
CA ALA A 116 11.14 18.94 -2.71
C ALA A 116 11.27 19.47 -4.16
N LYS A 117 10.17 19.96 -4.77
CA LYS A 117 10.14 20.48 -6.15
C LYS A 117 10.67 21.92 -6.29
N GLU A 118 10.99 22.61 -5.20
CA GLU A 118 11.79 23.85 -5.21
C GLU A 118 13.26 23.57 -5.62
N GLY A 119 13.72 22.31 -5.48
CA GLY A 119 14.97 21.81 -6.04
C GLY A 119 14.75 21.16 -7.41
N ARG A 120 15.19 21.83 -8.48
CA ARG A 120 15.07 21.35 -9.87
C ARG A 120 15.79 20.01 -10.07
N HIS A 121 15.05 18.92 -10.31
CA HIS A 121 15.57 17.73 -10.99
C HIS A 121 14.49 17.04 -11.86
N PRO A 122 14.73 16.84 -13.17
CA PRO A 122 13.86 16.06 -14.03
C PRO A 122 14.24 14.58 -13.93
N LEU A 123 13.30 13.73 -13.50
CA LEU A 123 13.41 12.29 -13.65
C LEU A 123 12.23 11.79 -14.48
N LEU A 124 12.30 12.04 -15.79
CA LEU A 124 11.72 11.15 -16.79
C LEU A 124 12.90 10.41 -17.41
N GLY A 125 13.10 9.16 -17.01
CA GLY A 125 14.28 8.42 -17.45
C GLY A 125 14.51 7.11 -16.71
N THR A 126 13.47 6.30 -16.54
CA THR A 126 13.67 4.86 -16.32
C THR A 126 13.14 4.17 -17.56
N GLN A 127 14.05 3.81 -18.47
CA GLN A 127 13.73 2.87 -19.53
C GLN A 127 13.36 1.55 -18.84
N VAL A 128 12.07 1.21 -18.85
CA VAL A 128 11.62 -0.15 -18.57
C VAL A 128 12.02 -0.96 -19.79
N SER A 129 13.21 -1.57 -19.76
CA SER A 129 13.58 -2.57 -20.76
C SER A 129 12.68 -3.78 -20.51
N ALA A 130 11.71 -3.99 -21.40
CA ALA A 130 10.68 -5.03 -21.30
C ALA A 130 11.21 -6.46 -21.58
N SER A 131 12.52 -6.70 -21.45
CA SER A 131 13.16 -7.96 -21.82
C SER A 131 14.07 -8.47 -20.71
N SER A 132 13.49 -8.82 -19.57
CA SER A 132 14.12 -9.79 -18.68
C SER A 132 13.08 -10.76 -18.16
N TRP A 133 13.24 -12.03 -18.52
CA TRP A 133 12.44 -13.16 -18.03
C TRP A 133 12.76 -13.49 -16.55
N GLY A 134 13.27 -12.50 -15.79
CA GLY A 134 13.74 -12.62 -14.40
C GLY A 134 13.02 -11.72 -13.39
N ASP A 135 12.12 -10.83 -13.81
CA ASP A 135 11.38 -9.96 -12.88
C ASP A 135 10.20 -10.70 -12.20
N PRO A 136 9.97 -10.48 -10.88
CA PRO A 136 8.85 -11.06 -10.16
C PRO A 136 7.51 -10.79 -10.85
N THR A 137 6.63 -11.80 -10.88
CA THR A 137 5.31 -11.73 -11.52
C THR A 137 4.49 -10.55 -11.01
N ASP A 138 4.54 -10.25 -9.71
CA ASP A 138 3.86 -9.11 -9.08
C ASP A 138 4.27 -7.77 -9.72
N THR A 139 5.57 -7.59 -9.95
CA THR A 139 6.11 -6.37 -10.57
C THR A 139 5.62 -6.23 -12.00
N ARG A 140 5.72 -7.32 -12.79
CA ARG A 140 5.25 -7.32 -14.18
C ARG A 140 3.76 -7.02 -14.27
N ALA A 141 2.94 -7.57 -13.37
CA ALA A 141 1.50 -7.35 -13.35
C ALA A 141 1.14 -5.90 -13.02
N MET A 142 1.77 -5.31 -12.02
CA MET A 142 1.56 -3.90 -11.65
C MET A 142 2.01 -2.94 -12.76
N VAL A 143 3.15 -3.23 -13.40
CA VAL A 143 3.61 -2.45 -14.57
C VAL A 143 2.60 -2.57 -15.70
N ALA A 144 2.12 -3.77 -16.04
CA ALA A 144 1.13 -3.97 -17.10
C ALA A 144 -0.17 -3.19 -16.83
N LEU A 145 -0.69 -3.21 -15.60
CA LEU A 145 -1.86 -2.41 -15.20
C LEU A 145 -1.61 -0.90 -15.38
N ALA A 146 -0.46 -0.40 -14.92
CA ALA A 146 -0.10 1.00 -15.05
C ALA A 146 0.05 1.43 -16.52
N LEU A 147 0.75 0.62 -17.33
CA LEU A 147 0.93 0.89 -18.76
C LEU A 147 -0.40 0.83 -19.53
N ALA A 148 -1.27 -0.13 -19.19
CA ALA A 148 -2.61 -0.23 -19.80
C ALA A 148 -3.47 0.99 -19.47
N CYS A 149 -3.38 1.52 -18.25
CA CYS A 149 -4.08 2.74 -17.83
C CYS A 149 -3.67 3.96 -18.67
N VAL A 150 -2.37 4.18 -18.87
CA VAL A 150 -1.88 5.38 -19.58
C VAL A 150 -1.90 5.24 -21.10
N TYR A 151 -2.02 4.02 -21.62
CA TYR A 151 -1.87 3.71 -23.04
C TYR A 151 -2.72 4.61 -23.96
N ASP A 152 -4.01 4.76 -23.64
CA ASP A 152 -4.95 5.51 -24.49
C ASP A 152 -4.75 7.04 -24.38
N TYR A 153 -4.02 7.51 -23.35
CA TYR A 153 -3.72 8.92 -23.11
C TYR A 153 -2.38 9.38 -23.72
N VAL A 154 -1.54 8.47 -24.21
CA VAL A 154 -0.24 8.83 -24.80
C VAL A 154 -0.43 9.26 -26.25
N GLU A 155 -0.21 10.53 -26.55
CA GLU A 155 -0.39 11.08 -27.91
C GLU A 155 0.80 10.80 -28.85
N LEU A 156 2.01 10.62 -28.33
CA LEU A 156 3.18 10.28 -29.15
C LEU A 156 3.09 8.85 -29.67
N HIS A 157 3.12 8.71 -31.00
CA HIS A 157 2.98 7.41 -31.67
C HIS A 157 4.09 6.42 -31.31
N ASP A 158 5.35 6.85 -31.37
CA ASP A 158 6.50 5.99 -31.04
C ASP A 158 6.44 5.45 -29.61
N VAL A 159 6.01 6.30 -28.66
CA VAL A 159 5.83 5.89 -27.26
C VAL A 159 4.66 4.93 -27.13
N ARG A 160 3.55 5.19 -27.83
CA ARG A 160 2.37 4.31 -27.84
C ARG A 160 2.69 2.94 -28.42
N ASP A 161 3.53 2.85 -29.45
CA ASP A 161 3.96 1.58 -30.03
C ASP A 161 4.88 0.80 -29.09
N LEU A 162 5.81 1.48 -28.40
CA LEU A 162 6.62 0.87 -27.34
C LEU A 162 5.75 0.33 -26.20
N LEU A 163 4.73 1.08 -25.79
CA LEU A 163 3.78 0.62 -24.77
C LEU A 163 2.98 -0.60 -25.25
N ARG A 164 2.55 -0.61 -26.52
CA ARG A 164 1.86 -1.76 -27.12
C ARG A 164 2.73 -3.01 -27.08
N GLU A 165 4.00 -2.89 -27.47
CA GLU A 165 4.95 -4.00 -27.49
C GLU A 165 5.24 -4.54 -26.07
N ALA A 166 5.42 -3.64 -25.10
CA ALA A 166 5.61 -4.01 -23.71
C ALA A 166 4.38 -4.76 -23.15
N LEU A 167 3.17 -4.26 -23.42
CA LEU A 167 1.91 -4.88 -22.99
C LEU A 167 1.68 -6.23 -23.68
N PHE A 168 2.00 -6.34 -24.98
CA PHE A 168 1.98 -7.60 -25.72
C PHE A 168 2.93 -8.63 -25.09
N THR A 169 4.16 -8.24 -24.83
CA THR A 169 5.22 -9.10 -24.29
C THR A 169 4.87 -9.61 -22.89
N VAL A 170 4.48 -8.72 -21.98
CA VAL A 170 4.14 -9.10 -20.60
C VAL A 170 2.92 -10.01 -20.57
N SER A 171 1.87 -9.67 -21.33
CA SER A 171 0.63 -10.46 -21.35
C SER A 171 0.86 -11.86 -21.93
N ASN A 172 1.57 -11.98 -23.05
CA ASN A 172 1.90 -13.28 -23.61
C ASN A 172 2.85 -14.08 -22.71
N GLY A 173 3.78 -13.42 -22.00
CA GLY A 173 4.61 -14.07 -20.99
C GLY A 173 3.80 -14.72 -19.87
N PHE A 174 2.72 -14.08 -19.41
CA PHE A 174 1.80 -14.70 -18.43
C PHE A 174 1.05 -15.90 -19.00
N LEU A 175 0.58 -15.82 -20.25
CA LEU A 175 -0.10 -16.94 -20.91
C LEU A 175 0.84 -18.13 -21.11
N ASP A 176 2.09 -17.87 -21.50
CA ASP A 176 3.13 -18.90 -21.61
C ASP A 176 3.42 -19.58 -20.27
N GLU A 177 3.47 -18.82 -19.17
CA GLU A 177 3.64 -19.37 -17.82
C GLU A 177 2.45 -20.26 -17.44
N GLN A 178 1.23 -19.79 -17.68
CA GLN A 178 0.01 -20.53 -17.39
C GLN A 178 0.01 -21.91 -18.08
N GLU A 179 0.29 -21.92 -19.39
CA GLU A 179 0.34 -23.15 -20.20
C GLU A 179 1.40 -24.13 -19.68
N LYS A 180 2.58 -23.62 -19.32
CA LYS A 180 3.69 -24.44 -18.82
C LYS A 180 3.45 -24.99 -17.42
N ARG A 181 2.61 -24.32 -16.61
CA ARG A 181 2.47 -24.60 -15.17
C ARG A 181 1.05 -24.96 -14.78
N ASN A 182 0.31 -25.55 -15.71
CA ASN A 182 -1.02 -26.12 -15.48
C ASN A 182 -1.98 -25.13 -14.80
N GLY A 183 -2.04 -23.91 -15.34
CA GLY A 183 -2.91 -22.86 -14.84
C GLY A 183 -2.22 -21.82 -13.94
N MET A 184 -1.05 -22.11 -13.36
CA MET A 184 -0.38 -21.18 -12.45
C MET A 184 0.47 -20.12 -13.18
N ILE A 185 0.30 -18.85 -12.81
CA ILE A 185 1.14 -17.73 -13.29
C ILE A 185 1.92 -17.20 -12.09
N GLY A 186 3.26 -17.19 -12.15
CA GLY A 186 4.09 -16.88 -10.98
C GLY A 186 3.91 -17.86 -9.82
N ASN A 187 3.37 -17.41 -8.69
CA ASN A 187 3.00 -18.24 -7.55
C ASN A 187 1.60 -17.88 -7.05
N ILE A 188 1.07 -18.62 -6.07
CA ILE A 188 -0.30 -18.45 -5.59
C ILE A 188 -0.62 -17.06 -5.02
N TYR A 189 0.40 -16.34 -4.54
CA TYR A 189 0.26 -14.99 -3.98
C TYR A 189 0.31 -13.91 -5.06
N SER A 190 1.11 -14.12 -6.12
CA SER A 190 1.21 -13.17 -7.25
C SER A 190 0.13 -13.34 -8.31
N MET A 191 -0.52 -14.51 -8.32
CA MET A 191 -1.43 -14.89 -9.39
C MET A 191 -2.64 -13.96 -9.49
N GLY A 192 -3.16 -13.47 -8.35
CA GLY A 192 -4.27 -12.51 -8.33
C GLY A 192 -3.99 -11.24 -9.15
N LEU A 193 -2.79 -10.67 -9.00
CA LEU A 193 -2.37 -9.50 -9.79
C LEU A 193 -2.19 -9.84 -11.28
N ALA A 194 -1.67 -11.02 -11.59
CA ALA A 194 -1.53 -11.48 -12.98
C ALA A 194 -2.90 -11.65 -13.67
N LEU A 195 -3.92 -12.16 -12.97
CA LEU A 195 -5.28 -12.26 -13.51
C LEU A 195 -5.87 -10.88 -13.78
N GLN A 196 -5.71 -9.92 -12.86
CA GLN A 196 -6.14 -8.53 -13.08
C GLN A 196 -5.45 -7.90 -14.30
N ALA A 197 -4.14 -8.14 -14.45
CA ALA A 197 -3.38 -7.63 -15.58
C ALA A 197 -3.87 -8.21 -16.91
N LEU A 198 -4.03 -9.54 -17.01
CA LEU A 198 -4.58 -10.19 -18.22
C LEU A 198 -5.99 -9.69 -18.54
N GLU A 199 -6.81 -9.48 -17.52
CA GLU A 199 -8.15 -8.94 -17.71
C GLU A 199 -8.14 -7.50 -18.26
N ALA A 200 -7.18 -6.68 -17.83
CA ALA A 200 -7.00 -5.31 -18.32
C ALA A 200 -6.32 -5.23 -19.70
N THR A 201 -5.57 -6.26 -20.11
CA THR A 201 -4.73 -6.22 -21.31
C THR A 201 -5.24 -7.07 -22.47
N ARG A 202 -6.51 -7.48 -22.46
CA ARG A 202 -7.13 -8.34 -23.51
C ARG A 202 -6.81 -7.93 -24.94
N LYS A 203 -6.85 -6.62 -25.23
CA LYS A 203 -6.59 -6.08 -26.57
C LYS A 203 -5.15 -6.31 -27.06
N PHE A 204 -4.21 -6.55 -26.15
CA PHE A 204 -2.79 -6.65 -26.44
C PHE A 204 -2.31 -8.08 -26.67
N TYR A 205 -3.02 -9.11 -26.20
CA TYR A 205 -2.67 -10.50 -26.51
C TYR A 205 -3.60 -11.13 -27.55
N ALA A 206 -4.68 -10.45 -27.95
CA ALA A 206 -5.51 -10.89 -29.08
C ALA A 206 -4.65 -11.11 -30.35
N PRO A 207 -4.93 -12.16 -31.15
CA PRO A 207 -6.08 -13.07 -31.10
C PRO A 207 -5.90 -14.29 -30.16
N ARG A 208 -4.81 -14.36 -29.38
CA ARG A 208 -4.58 -15.47 -28.45
C ARG A 208 -5.71 -15.52 -27.42
N GLN A 209 -6.21 -16.71 -27.13
CA GLN A 209 -7.23 -16.91 -26.11
C GLN A 209 -6.57 -17.19 -24.75
N TRP A 210 -7.17 -16.64 -23.71
CA TRP A 210 -6.77 -16.91 -22.34
C TRP A 210 -7.74 -17.91 -21.71
N ASP A 211 -7.23 -19.05 -21.24
CA ASP A 211 -8.00 -19.98 -20.41
C ASP A 211 -8.11 -19.44 -18.98
N CYS A 212 -8.95 -18.42 -18.85
CA CYS A 212 -9.23 -17.75 -17.59
C CYS A 212 -9.88 -18.70 -16.56
N ALA A 213 -10.66 -19.69 -17.01
CA ALA A 213 -11.31 -20.66 -16.12
C ALA A 213 -10.29 -21.57 -15.41
N GLN A 214 -9.28 -22.06 -16.14
CA GLN A 214 -8.19 -22.83 -15.57
C GLN A 214 -7.41 -22.00 -14.55
N ALA A 215 -7.01 -20.78 -14.90
CA ALA A 215 -6.27 -19.91 -13.98
C ALA A 215 -7.10 -19.54 -12.75
N PHE A 216 -8.39 -19.23 -12.94
CA PHE A 216 -9.33 -18.93 -11.87
C PHE A 216 -9.51 -20.11 -10.90
N SER A 217 -9.52 -21.34 -11.41
CA SER A 217 -9.64 -22.55 -10.56
C SER A 217 -8.47 -22.70 -9.57
N VAL A 218 -7.27 -22.27 -9.95
CA VAL A 218 -6.08 -22.34 -9.09
C VAL A 218 -6.21 -21.38 -7.91
N VAL A 219 -6.63 -20.14 -8.16
CA VAL A 219 -6.78 -19.13 -7.09
C VAL A 219 -8.01 -19.40 -6.22
N SER A 220 -9.13 -19.80 -6.79
CA SER A 220 -10.36 -20.07 -6.03
C SER A 220 -10.26 -21.32 -5.13
N ALA A 221 -9.36 -22.25 -5.43
CA ALA A 221 -9.12 -23.44 -4.62
C ALA A 221 -8.20 -23.21 -3.42
N HIS A 222 -7.50 -22.06 -3.33
CA HIS A 222 -6.55 -21.81 -2.27
C HIS A 222 -7.19 -21.13 -1.05
N ASP A 223 -6.81 -21.55 0.15
CA ASP A 223 -7.26 -20.94 1.40
C ASP A 223 -6.32 -19.80 1.81
N TYR A 224 -6.71 -18.56 1.46
CA TYR A 224 -5.94 -17.37 1.78
C TYR A 224 -6.16 -16.92 3.22
N GLN A 225 -5.11 -17.01 4.03
CA GLN A 225 -5.12 -16.56 5.43
C GLN A 225 -4.51 -15.16 5.61
N GLN A 226 -3.56 -14.79 4.74
CA GLN A 226 -2.83 -13.52 4.88
C GLN A 226 -3.59 -12.35 4.26
N PRO A 227 -3.84 -11.26 5.00
CA PRO A 227 -4.63 -10.12 4.52
C PRO A 227 -4.13 -9.52 3.21
N THR A 228 -2.82 -9.34 3.05
CA THR A 228 -2.24 -8.79 1.83
C THR A 228 -2.46 -9.70 0.63
N ALA A 229 -2.35 -11.02 0.81
CA ALA A 229 -2.63 -11.98 -0.25
C ALA A 229 -4.11 -11.97 -0.64
N ILE A 230 -5.00 -11.86 0.36
CA ILE A 230 -6.45 -11.69 0.12
C ILE A 230 -6.70 -10.40 -0.67
N ALA A 231 -6.09 -9.28 -0.26
CA ALA A 231 -6.26 -7.99 -0.92
C ALA A 231 -5.82 -8.00 -2.39
N GLN A 232 -4.78 -8.77 -2.73
CA GLN A 232 -4.26 -8.87 -4.09
C GLN A 232 -5.08 -9.79 -5.00
N VAL A 233 -5.71 -10.84 -4.44
CA VAL A 233 -6.49 -11.82 -5.21
C VAL A 233 -7.98 -11.46 -5.30
N LEU A 234 -8.52 -10.81 -4.28
CA LEU A 234 -9.95 -10.55 -4.15
C LEU A 234 -10.56 -9.77 -5.34
N PRO A 235 -9.92 -8.72 -5.90
CA PRO A 235 -10.45 -8.06 -7.09
C PRO A 235 -10.63 -9.01 -8.28
N ALA A 236 -9.65 -9.88 -8.53
CA ALA A 236 -9.75 -10.87 -9.61
C ALA A 236 -10.88 -11.89 -9.36
N LEU A 237 -11.09 -12.29 -8.10
CA LEU A 237 -12.16 -13.21 -7.72
C LEU A 237 -13.57 -12.64 -7.96
N VAL A 238 -13.72 -11.31 -8.00
CA VAL A 238 -14.99 -10.64 -8.31
C VAL A 238 -15.06 -10.11 -9.75
N GLY A 239 -14.12 -10.52 -10.61
CA GLY A 239 -14.07 -10.10 -12.01
C GLY A 239 -13.73 -8.61 -12.18
N ARG A 240 -12.93 -8.06 -11.27
CA ARG A 240 -12.49 -6.66 -11.28
C ARG A 240 -10.96 -6.54 -11.31
N SER A 241 -10.49 -5.37 -11.69
CA SER A 241 -9.09 -4.96 -11.69
C SER A 241 -8.92 -3.62 -10.97
N TYR A 242 -7.68 -3.28 -10.63
CA TYR A 242 -7.36 -1.94 -10.13
C TYR A 242 -7.69 -0.80 -11.11
N LEU A 243 -7.99 -1.07 -12.38
CA LEU A 243 -8.43 -0.04 -13.32
C LEU A 243 -9.91 0.32 -13.18
N ASP A 244 -10.71 -0.51 -12.51
CA ASP A 244 -12.15 -0.29 -12.31
C ASP A 244 -12.47 0.74 -11.21
N VAL A 245 -11.44 1.27 -10.54
CA VAL A 245 -11.53 2.17 -9.39
C VAL A 245 -12.08 3.55 -9.78
N ALA A 246 -11.81 4.02 -11.00
CA ALA A 246 -12.24 5.33 -11.48
C ALA A 246 -13.78 5.48 -11.60
N GLY A 247 -14.52 4.36 -11.63
CA GLY A 247 -15.99 4.36 -11.72
C GLY A 247 -16.73 4.39 -10.38
N MET A 248 -16.03 4.47 -9.25
CA MET A 248 -16.58 4.19 -7.91
C MET A 248 -16.91 5.43 -7.03
N CYS A 249 -16.87 6.65 -7.56
CA CYS A 249 -17.14 7.86 -6.78
C CYS A 249 -18.65 8.08 -6.51
N GLN A 250 -19.17 7.55 -5.40
CA GLN A 250 -20.37 8.10 -4.74
C GLN A 250 -20.14 8.13 -3.22
N MET A 251 -20.20 9.31 -2.60
CA MET A 251 -20.07 9.56 -1.16
C MET A 251 -21.17 10.51 -0.68
N PRO A 252 -21.80 10.26 0.48
CA PRO A 252 -22.33 11.31 1.34
C PRO A 252 -21.45 11.53 2.59
N THR A 253 -21.56 12.72 3.19
CA THR A 253 -20.66 13.36 4.18
C THR A 253 -21.04 13.19 5.68
N LEU A 254 -20.04 12.88 6.57
CA LEU A 254 -19.81 13.19 8.03
C LEU A 254 -20.94 12.94 9.10
N PRO A 255 -20.70 12.81 10.45
CA PRO A 255 -19.52 13.13 11.32
C PRO A 255 -19.03 12.02 12.34
N LEU A 256 -18.07 12.38 13.22
CA LEU A 256 -17.05 11.65 14.05
C LEU A 256 -17.44 10.82 15.34
N SER A 257 -16.56 9.84 15.66
CA SER A 257 -16.06 9.24 16.96
C SER A 257 -16.91 8.39 17.93
N PRO A 258 -16.25 7.44 18.65
CA PRO A 258 -16.02 7.58 20.11
C PRO A 258 -14.62 7.16 20.65
N CYS A 259 -14.30 7.64 21.87
CA CYS A 259 -13.01 7.57 22.59
C CYS A 259 -12.79 6.31 23.46
N THR A 260 -11.54 5.82 23.54
CA THR A 260 -11.04 4.89 24.58
C THR A 260 -10.20 5.64 25.63
N ALA A 261 -10.19 5.17 26.88
CA ALA A 261 -9.47 5.81 27.97
C ALA A 261 -7.93 5.65 27.83
N PRO A 262 -7.13 6.68 28.13
CA PRO A 262 -5.67 6.58 28.09
C PRO A 262 -5.11 5.76 29.26
N ILE A 263 -3.95 5.16 29.04
CA ILE A 263 -3.15 4.43 30.02
C ILE A 263 -1.88 5.21 30.36
N GLN A 264 -1.37 5.04 31.57
CA GLN A 264 -0.08 5.59 32.00
C GLN A 264 0.97 4.46 32.01
N VAL A 265 2.15 4.73 31.45
CA VAL A 265 3.27 3.77 31.36
C VAL A 265 4.51 4.42 31.96
N HIS A 266 5.27 3.68 32.77
CA HIS A 266 6.55 4.15 33.28
C HIS A 266 7.66 3.76 32.31
N TYR A 267 8.42 4.74 31.81
CA TYR A 267 9.50 4.51 30.87
C TYR A 267 10.83 5.01 31.44
N SER A 268 11.85 4.18 31.38
CA SER A 268 13.20 4.55 31.82
C SER A 268 14.27 4.17 30.81
N ILE A 269 15.33 4.96 30.77
CA ILE A 269 16.50 4.74 29.92
C ILE A 269 17.75 4.68 30.80
N THR A 270 18.60 3.70 30.55
CA THR A 270 19.79 3.45 31.39
C THR A 270 20.99 3.11 30.54
N ASN A 271 22.11 3.79 30.81
CA ASN A 271 23.42 3.43 30.32
C ASN A 271 24.41 3.38 31.47
N THR A 272 24.99 2.20 31.69
CA THR A 272 26.08 1.96 32.66
C THR A 272 27.30 1.30 32.00
N LEU A 273 27.29 1.14 30.67
CA LEU A 273 28.30 0.40 29.92
C LEU A 273 29.40 1.28 29.35
N GLN A 274 29.04 2.39 28.68
CA GLN A 274 30.03 3.18 27.94
C GLN A 274 29.78 4.69 27.98
N GLY A 275 30.86 5.47 27.90
CA GLY A 275 30.79 6.93 27.96
C GLY A 275 30.33 7.43 29.33
N LYS A 276 29.54 8.51 29.35
CA LYS A 276 28.98 9.06 30.58
C LYS A 276 27.74 8.26 31.00
N HIS A 277 27.76 7.70 32.20
CA HIS A 277 26.62 6.97 32.73
C HIS A 277 25.42 7.89 32.94
N PHE A 278 24.23 7.39 32.63
CA PHE A 278 22.99 8.12 32.83
C PHE A 278 21.83 7.16 33.14
N HIS A 279 20.86 7.69 33.87
CA HIS A 279 19.59 7.05 34.14
C HIS A 279 18.51 8.12 34.21
N TYR A 280 17.48 8.00 33.37
CA TYR A 280 16.33 8.90 33.35
C TYR A 280 15.04 8.10 33.36
N SER A 281 14.01 8.63 34.02
CA SER A 281 12.69 8.02 34.07
C SER A 281 11.59 9.07 33.91
N THR A 282 10.49 8.67 33.29
CA THR A 282 9.28 9.47 33.13
C THR A 282 8.03 8.57 33.19
N SER A 283 6.86 9.20 33.36
CA SER A 283 5.57 8.52 33.25
C SER A 283 4.80 9.15 32.10
N VAL A 284 4.54 8.35 31.08
CA VAL A 284 3.95 8.79 29.82
C VAL A 284 2.48 8.40 29.79
N THR A 285 1.61 9.31 29.36
CA THR A 285 0.19 9.01 29.15
C THR A 285 -0.08 8.83 27.67
N VAL A 286 -0.53 7.65 27.27
CA VAL A 286 -0.83 7.30 25.88
C VAL A 286 -2.22 6.65 25.77
N PRO A 287 -2.91 6.72 24.63
CA PRO A 287 -4.14 5.95 24.42
C PRO A 287 -3.95 4.46 24.71
N SER A 288 -4.94 3.80 25.32
CA SER A 288 -4.91 2.34 25.50
C SER A 288 -4.73 1.64 24.15
N GLY A 289 -3.81 0.68 24.06
CA GLY A 289 -3.44 -0.02 22.82
C GLY A 289 -2.19 0.54 22.12
N SER A 290 -1.70 1.71 22.54
CA SER A 290 -0.49 2.32 21.96
C SER A 290 0.74 1.41 22.11
N THR A 291 1.61 1.45 21.10
CA THR A 291 2.88 0.71 21.08
C THR A 291 3.96 1.38 21.94
N LEU A 292 5.00 0.63 22.29
CA LEU A 292 6.16 1.17 22.99
C LEU A 292 6.86 2.29 22.20
N LEU A 293 6.86 2.23 20.87
CA LEU A 293 7.36 3.31 20.02
C LEU A 293 6.62 4.62 20.30
N ARG A 294 5.29 4.59 20.46
CA ARG A 294 4.51 5.79 20.78
C ARG A 294 4.83 6.31 22.19
N VAL A 295 5.08 5.42 23.15
CA VAL A 295 5.54 5.81 24.50
C VAL A 295 6.89 6.54 24.41
N MET A 296 7.81 6.06 23.57
CA MET A 296 9.10 6.73 23.35
C MET A 296 8.95 8.08 22.65
N GLU A 297 8.08 8.19 21.64
CA GLU A 297 7.78 9.46 20.96
C GLU A 297 7.25 10.52 21.92
N VAL A 298 6.27 10.18 22.74
CA VAL A 298 5.70 11.13 23.71
C VAL A 298 6.73 11.48 24.79
N ALA A 299 7.54 10.53 25.26
CA ALA A 299 8.63 10.83 26.19
C ALA A 299 9.67 11.81 25.56
N ALA A 300 9.96 11.65 24.27
CA ALA A 300 10.86 12.53 23.53
C ALA A 300 10.23 13.92 23.25
N GLU A 301 8.92 13.99 23.03
CA GLU A 301 8.18 15.26 22.90
C GLU A 301 8.18 16.04 24.23
N GLU A 302 7.98 15.35 25.36
CA GLU A 302 7.94 15.97 26.70
C GLU A 302 9.33 16.41 27.19
N ASN A 303 10.36 15.60 26.95
CA ASN A 303 11.73 15.90 27.35
C ASN A 303 12.74 15.40 26.30
N PRO A 304 12.94 16.16 25.21
CA PRO A 304 13.81 15.76 24.11
C PRO A 304 15.29 15.68 24.51
N GLU A 305 15.72 16.48 25.50
CA GLU A 305 17.08 16.45 26.01
C GLU A 305 17.42 15.07 26.60
N ALA A 306 16.49 14.45 27.34
CA ALA A 306 16.70 13.14 27.94
C ALA A 306 16.30 11.97 27.03
N PHE A 307 15.14 12.04 26.37
CA PHE A 307 14.53 10.87 25.72
C PHE A 307 14.55 10.89 24.19
N SER A 308 15.29 11.82 23.57
CA SER A 308 15.49 11.77 22.10
C SER A 308 16.06 10.42 21.67
N PHE A 309 15.58 9.91 20.54
CA PHE A 309 16.01 8.63 20.00
C PHE A 309 16.01 8.66 18.48
N GLN A 310 16.71 7.69 17.89
CA GLN A 310 16.74 7.48 16.44
C GLN A 310 16.34 6.04 16.15
N THR A 311 15.69 5.85 15.01
CA THR A 311 15.28 4.54 14.52
C THR A 311 15.71 4.33 13.09
N GLU A 312 15.88 3.06 12.72
CA GLU A 312 16.03 2.62 11.36
C GLU A 312 14.86 1.70 11.00
N GLN A 313 14.29 1.90 9.81
CA GLN A 313 13.18 1.06 9.36
C GLN A 313 13.70 -0.29 8.88
N THR A 314 13.27 -1.36 9.52
CA THR A 314 13.57 -2.73 9.13
C THR A 314 12.30 -3.44 8.65
N SER A 315 12.46 -4.66 8.10
CA SER A 315 11.34 -5.54 7.76
C SER A 315 10.52 -6.00 8.97
N TRP A 316 11.02 -5.79 10.19
CA TRP A 316 10.36 -6.15 11.46
C TRP A 316 9.75 -4.95 12.20
N GLY A 317 9.87 -3.74 11.64
CA GLY A 317 9.47 -2.50 12.30
C GLY A 317 10.64 -1.56 12.55
N ALA A 318 10.38 -0.52 13.33
CA ALA A 318 11.40 0.46 13.72
C ALA A 318 12.38 -0.18 14.70
N TYR A 319 13.64 -0.26 14.30
CA TYR A 319 14.72 -0.71 15.16
C TYR A 319 15.38 0.52 15.80
N VAL A 320 15.49 0.53 17.13
CA VAL A 320 16.04 1.66 17.87
C VAL A 320 17.57 1.62 17.79
N THR A 321 18.15 2.57 17.08
CA THR A 321 19.59 2.64 16.84
C THR A 321 20.30 3.52 17.86
N SER A 322 19.62 4.51 18.45
CA SER A 322 20.20 5.45 19.41
C SER A 322 19.16 5.98 20.38
N ILE A 323 19.54 6.21 21.64
CA ILE A 323 18.73 6.91 22.66
C ILE A 323 19.66 7.86 23.41
N HIS A 324 19.20 9.08 23.68
CA HIS A 324 19.97 10.15 24.34
C HIS A 324 21.33 10.41 23.66
N GLY A 325 21.34 10.37 22.33
CA GLY A 325 22.55 10.54 21.52
C GLY A 325 23.56 9.39 21.57
N LEU A 326 23.29 8.31 22.30
CA LEU A 326 24.16 7.13 22.36
C LEU A 326 23.68 6.04 21.41
N ALA A 327 24.45 5.83 20.33
CA ALA A 327 24.15 4.85 19.30
C ALA A 327 24.68 3.44 19.63
N ALA A 328 23.94 2.44 19.19
CA ALA A 328 24.36 1.05 19.13
C ALA A 328 25.47 0.85 18.08
N SER A 329 26.36 -0.11 18.30
CA SER A 329 27.51 -0.39 17.43
C SER A 329 27.64 -1.90 17.20
N THR A 330 27.77 -2.28 15.93
CA THR A 330 28.03 -3.68 15.54
C THR A 330 29.47 -4.09 15.82
N GLU A 331 30.42 -3.16 15.74
CA GLU A 331 31.84 -3.40 16.05
C GLU A 331 32.02 -3.65 17.55
N ASP A 332 31.37 -2.84 18.38
CA ASP A 332 31.45 -2.95 19.85
C ASP A 332 30.44 -3.96 20.42
N ARG A 333 29.63 -4.59 19.56
CA ARG A 333 28.53 -5.51 19.93
C ARG A 333 27.58 -4.93 20.97
N THR A 334 27.25 -3.65 20.82
CA THR A 334 26.35 -2.91 21.71
C THR A 334 25.00 -2.65 21.08
N TYR A 335 23.94 -2.61 21.89
CA TYR A 335 22.56 -2.39 21.45
C TYR A 335 21.68 -1.84 22.57
N TRP A 336 20.48 -1.37 22.21
CA TRP A 336 19.44 -1.00 23.17
C TRP A 336 18.50 -2.17 23.41
N GLN A 337 18.55 -2.74 24.61
CA GLN A 337 17.67 -3.81 25.05
C GLN A 337 16.44 -3.25 25.75
N PHE A 338 15.25 -3.74 25.42
CA PHE A 338 14.01 -3.37 26.10
C PHE A 338 13.58 -4.47 27.06
N LEU A 339 13.20 -4.07 28.27
CA LEU A 339 12.81 -4.97 29.35
C LEU A 339 11.47 -4.54 29.95
N SER A 340 10.70 -5.50 30.45
CA SER A 340 9.58 -5.29 31.36
C SER A 340 9.76 -6.17 32.58
N ALA A 341 9.67 -5.60 33.78
CA ALA A 341 9.91 -6.29 35.06
C ALA A 341 11.26 -7.05 35.15
N GLY A 342 12.25 -6.67 34.35
CA GLY A 342 13.58 -7.30 34.30
C GLY A 342 13.73 -8.39 33.23
N ASP A 343 12.64 -8.80 32.59
CA ASP A 343 12.63 -9.76 31.49
C ASP A 343 12.72 -9.04 30.14
N ALA A 344 13.45 -9.61 29.19
CA ALA A 344 13.59 -9.04 27.86
C ALA A 344 12.30 -9.16 27.06
N LEU A 345 11.92 -8.08 26.37
CA LEU A 345 10.77 -8.11 25.47
C LEU A 345 11.07 -9.02 24.27
N GLU A 346 10.12 -9.88 23.93
CA GLU A 346 10.21 -10.76 22.75
C GLU A 346 9.77 -10.04 21.46
N GLU A 347 9.24 -8.82 21.60
CA GLU A 347 8.69 -8.00 20.55
C GLU A 347 9.45 -6.69 20.38
N GLY A 348 9.45 -6.14 19.17
CA GLY A 348 10.06 -4.85 18.88
C GLY A 348 9.21 -3.67 19.39
N VAL A 349 9.83 -2.49 19.48
CA VAL A 349 9.12 -1.28 19.97
C VAL A 349 7.90 -0.90 19.11
N SER A 350 7.87 -1.31 17.84
CA SER A 350 6.74 -1.07 16.94
C SER A 350 5.55 -2.02 17.14
N THR A 351 5.72 -3.14 17.84
CA THR A 351 4.64 -4.14 18.02
C THR A 351 4.27 -4.31 19.49
N TYR A 352 5.24 -4.22 20.41
CA TYR A 352 4.99 -4.38 21.83
C TYR A 352 4.01 -3.32 22.36
N LYS A 353 2.96 -3.76 23.03
CA LYS A 353 1.91 -2.90 23.62
C LYS A 353 1.99 -2.94 25.15
N PRO A 354 2.48 -1.88 25.79
CA PRO A 354 2.53 -1.81 27.25
C PRO A 354 1.12 -1.73 27.86
N HIS A 355 0.98 -2.29 29.06
CA HIS A 355 -0.24 -2.25 29.85
C HIS A 355 -0.21 -1.07 30.84
N ALA A 356 -1.37 -0.73 31.41
CA ALA A 356 -1.46 0.36 32.38
C ALA A 356 -0.59 0.09 33.62
N GLY A 357 0.26 1.05 33.97
CA GLY A 357 1.21 0.97 35.08
C GLY A 357 2.46 0.14 34.79
N GLU A 358 2.62 -0.38 33.58
CA GLU A 358 3.78 -1.19 33.21
C GLU A 358 5.06 -0.35 33.23
N HIS A 359 6.17 -0.95 33.67
CA HIS A 359 7.47 -0.30 33.73
C HIS A 359 8.41 -0.87 32.67
N ILE A 360 8.63 -0.09 31.62
CA ILE A 360 9.51 -0.43 30.50
C ILE A 360 10.88 0.21 30.71
N GLN A 361 11.92 -0.58 30.47
CA GLN A 361 13.31 -0.15 30.60
C GLN A 361 14.03 -0.33 29.28
N ALA A 362 14.59 0.74 28.73
CA ALA A 362 15.58 0.67 27.66
C ALA A 362 16.98 0.71 28.28
N VAL A 363 17.70 -0.40 28.21
CA VAL A 363 19.02 -0.57 28.81
C VAL A 363 20.06 -0.75 27.71
N PHE A 364 21.04 0.14 27.67
CA PHE A 364 22.18 -0.01 26.78
C PHE A 364 23.00 -1.22 27.21
N SER A 365 23.15 -2.19 26.32
CA SER A 365 23.59 -3.57 26.61
C SER A 365 24.56 -4.10 25.55
N THR A 366 25.15 -5.27 25.79
CA THR A 366 26.02 -5.98 24.83
C THR A 366 25.45 -7.36 24.48
N TYR A 367 25.74 -7.88 23.28
CA TYR A 367 25.33 -9.23 22.85
C TYR A 367 26.51 -10.10 22.42
#